data_AF-A0A222P761-F1
#
_entry.id   AF-A0A222P761-F1
#
_cell.length_a   1.000
_cell.length_b   1.000
_cell.length_c   1.000
_cell.angle_alpha   90.00
_cell.angle_beta   90.00
_cell.angle_gamma   90.00
#
_symmetry.space_group_name_H-M   'P 1'
#
loop_
_entity.id
_entity.type
_entity.pdbx_description
1 polymer ?
#
loop_
_entity_poly.entity_id
_entity_poly.type
_entity_poly.pdbx_seq_one_letter_code
_entity_poly.pdbx_strand_id
1 'polypeptide(L)'
;MNKRYMDILKEYLKKNERKAIGYSEEEIIKIEKLYDIEAKGDFREFLKYAGRCGGGLLEDYTIILYRELWSIQSFLRKNYFGFIDDEDFEEKVFYDELKRKPFIFSIEMENYYFYIRTADDDLKVYCFDENEEKIKDTGMDFNEYMVDLVERYNPELKPILEIPSIGELLVQCDTSEKRITGLREIREYISSERKENKELFILLERYLEKNRKEFTGYNDDEIRGIEELYDIEVKGDFREFLSIAGKSLGGLLGEEELSLYNDWSIRERIVLQYDFQEYVQKDKFRGKGRDGKPFIIDLKSNSEYIFITTRDNDLKVYHYSRENRTLKETGMNFSEYVADLIKRYNPELEELKDVSVSGDIINI
;
A
#
# COMPACT_ATOMS: atom_id res chain seq x y z
N MET A 1 8.33 3.94 41.06
CA MET A 1 8.96 4.54 39.87
C MET A 1 8.31 3.84 38.70
N ASN A 2 7.49 4.52 37.89
CA ASN A 2 6.94 3.90 36.68
C ASN A 2 8.13 3.57 35.77
N LYS A 3 8.36 2.29 35.55
CA LYS A 3 9.46 1.79 34.71
C LYS A 3 9.11 2.20 33.27
N ARG A 4 10.07 2.75 32.52
CA ARG A 4 9.86 3.10 31.11
C ARG A 4 10.51 2.06 30.21
N TYR A 5 9.82 1.66 29.14
CA TYR A 5 10.33 0.72 28.15
C TYR A 5 11.66 1.22 27.55
N MET A 6 11.74 2.50 27.20
CA MET A 6 12.95 3.08 26.60
C MET A 6 14.18 3.02 27.51
N ASP A 7 14.00 3.11 28.83
CA ASP A 7 15.08 2.96 29.79
C ASP A 7 15.58 1.50 29.85
N ILE A 8 14.67 0.54 29.83
CA ILE A 8 15.00 -0.90 29.77
C ILE A 8 15.73 -1.23 28.47
N LEU A 9 15.23 -0.72 27.34
CA LEU A 9 15.86 -0.92 26.04
C LEU A 9 17.30 -0.40 26.04
N LYS A 10 17.52 0.80 26.56
CA LYS A 10 18.85 1.39 26.67
C LYS A 10 19.79 0.56 27.55
N GLU A 11 19.30 0.05 28.68
CA GLU A 11 20.07 -0.86 29.54
C GLU A 11 20.44 -2.14 28.81
N TYR A 12 19.45 -2.80 28.19
CA TYR A 12 19.63 -4.02 27.43
C TYR A 12 20.66 -3.87 26.31
N LEU A 13 20.54 -2.81 25.49
CA LEU A 13 21.44 -2.56 24.36
C LEU A 13 22.88 -2.38 24.83
N LYS A 14 23.08 -1.62 25.92
CA LYS A 14 24.40 -1.40 26.52
C LYS A 14 24.98 -2.69 27.09
N LYS A 15 24.18 -3.44 27.85
CA LYS A 15 24.60 -4.68 28.52
C LYS A 15 25.05 -5.75 27.51
N ASN A 16 24.38 -5.83 26.37
CA ASN A 16 24.58 -6.89 25.38
C ASN A 16 25.33 -6.43 24.13
N GLU A 17 25.87 -5.21 24.12
CA GLU A 17 26.59 -4.62 22.97
C GLU A 17 25.77 -4.65 21.66
N ARG A 18 24.45 -4.43 21.77
CA ARG A 18 23.49 -4.44 20.65
C ARG A 18 23.15 -3.04 20.19
N LYS A 19 22.52 -2.95 19.01
CA LYS A 19 21.93 -1.72 18.47
C LYS A 19 20.46 -1.97 18.12
N ALA A 20 19.63 -0.97 18.40
CA ALA A 20 18.28 -0.89 17.88
C ALA A 20 18.26 -0.04 16.60
N ILE A 21 17.21 -0.21 15.81
CA ILE A 21 16.99 0.49 14.55
C ILE A 21 15.57 1.04 14.59
N GLY A 22 15.43 2.33 14.31
CA GLY A 22 14.13 2.99 14.19
C GLY A 22 13.99 3.77 12.88
N TYR A 23 12.94 4.56 12.82
CA TYR A 23 12.57 5.39 11.67
C TYR A 23 13.05 6.83 11.83
N SER A 24 13.46 7.46 10.72
CA SER A 24 13.70 8.91 10.68
C SER A 24 12.38 9.68 10.84
N GLU A 25 12.43 10.98 11.14
CA GLU A 25 11.20 11.79 11.24
C GLU A 25 10.45 11.85 9.90
N GLU A 26 11.17 11.85 8.78
CA GLU A 26 10.59 11.84 7.44
C GLU A 26 9.88 10.51 7.17
N GLU A 27 10.47 9.39 7.59
CA GLU A 27 9.86 8.06 7.50
C GLU A 27 8.64 7.94 8.41
N ILE A 28 8.69 8.49 9.63
CA ILE A 28 7.52 8.49 10.52
C ILE A 28 6.35 9.25 9.89
N ILE A 29 6.60 10.40 9.25
CA ILE A 29 5.54 11.14 8.53
C ILE A 29 4.93 10.29 7.40
N LYS A 30 5.75 9.50 6.70
CA LYS A 30 5.26 8.56 5.67
C LYS A 30 4.41 7.46 6.30
N ILE A 31 4.85 6.87 7.41
CA ILE A 31 4.09 5.85 8.14
C ILE A 31 2.74 6.42 8.60
N GLU A 32 2.73 7.63 9.18
CA GLU A 32 1.51 8.31 9.63
C GLU A 32 0.48 8.43 8.50
N LYS A 33 0.92 8.73 7.27
CA LYS A 33 0.01 8.81 6.12
C LYS A 33 -0.41 7.44 5.57
N LEU A 34 0.52 6.50 5.40
CA LEU A 34 0.22 5.19 4.80
C LEU A 34 -0.73 4.36 5.67
N TYR A 35 -0.53 4.39 6.99
CA TYR A 35 -1.38 3.67 7.94
C TYR A 35 -2.55 4.52 8.45
N ASP A 36 -2.55 5.83 8.13
CA ASP A 36 -3.47 6.83 8.66
C ASP A 36 -3.61 6.72 10.19
N ILE A 37 -2.48 7.04 10.82
CA ILE A 37 -2.26 7.01 12.27
C ILE A 37 -1.60 8.31 12.73
N GLU A 38 -1.60 8.53 14.04
CA GLU A 38 -0.95 9.68 14.69
C GLU A 38 0.17 9.20 15.62
N ALA A 39 1.42 9.32 15.18
CA ALA A 39 2.57 8.91 15.96
C ALA A 39 2.91 10.00 16.99
N LYS A 40 2.51 9.77 18.26
CA LYS A 40 2.75 10.67 19.40
C LYS A 40 3.30 9.95 20.64
N GLY A 41 3.74 10.73 21.63
CA GLY A 41 4.15 10.22 22.95
C GLY A 41 5.21 9.11 22.89
N ASP A 42 5.06 8.12 23.79
CA ASP A 42 5.95 6.96 23.86
C ASP A 42 5.92 6.10 22.60
N PHE A 43 4.81 6.09 21.84
CA PHE A 43 4.73 5.38 20.56
C PHE A 43 5.62 6.02 19.47
N ARG A 44 5.64 7.36 19.36
CA ARG A 44 6.56 8.05 18.45
C ARG A 44 8.02 7.82 18.84
N GLU A 45 8.32 7.88 20.14
CA GLU A 45 9.66 7.60 20.66
C GLU A 45 10.08 6.16 20.32
N PHE A 46 9.17 5.20 20.48
CA PHE A 46 9.39 3.82 20.08
C PHE A 46 9.69 3.69 18.57
N LEU A 47 8.86 4.26 17.69
CA LEU A 47 9.10 4.20 16.24
C LEU A 47 10.47 4.76 15.86
N LYS A 48 10.86 5.88 16.47
CA LYS A 48 12.14 6.56 16.22
C LYS A 48 13.37 5.75 16.60
N TYR A 49 13.30 4.98 17.69
CA TYR A 49 14.48 4.33 18.26
C TYR A 49 14.50 2.82 18.09
N ALA A 50 13.34 2.19 17.95
CA ALA A 50 13.18 0.74 17.90
C ALA A 50 12.17 0.26 16.85
N GLY A 51 11.50 1.15 16.09
CA GLY A 51 10.39 0.79 15.22
C GLY A 51 10.66 -0.27 14.14
N ARG A 52 11.93 -0.47 13.74
CA ARG A 52 12.35 -1.53 12.82
C ARG A 52 12.94 -2.74 13.53
N CYS A 53 13.65 -2.49 14.63
CA CYS A 53 14.33 -3.53 15.39
C CYS A 53 14.66 -3.04 16.81
N GLY A 54 14.24 -3.80 17.82
CA GLY A 54 14.58 -3.56 19.24
C GLY A 54 15.96 -4.08 19.67
N GLY A 55 16.82 -4.50 18.73
CA GLY A 55 18.12 -5.10 19.03
C GLY A 55 18.04 -6.48 19.69
N GLY A 56 16.90 -7.16 19.58
CA GLY A 56 16.61 -8.48 20.12
C GLY A 56 16.16 -8.51 21.58
N LEU A 57 15.72 -7.37 22.12
CA LEU A 57 15.06 -7.30 23.42
C LEU A 57 13.71 -8.03 23.38
N LEU A 58 12.92 -7.75 22.34
CA LEU A 58 11.70 -8.42 21.94
C LEU A 58 11.83 -8.70 20.44
N GLU A 59 11.30 -9.83 19.97
CA GLU A 59 11.39 -10.28 18.57
C GLU A 59 10.01 -10.31 17.90
N ASP A 60 9.97 -10.76 16.64
CA ASP A 60 8.81 -10.72 15.73
C ASP A 60 7.56 -11.48 16.21
N TYR A 61 7.72 -12.49 17.06
CA TYR A 61 6.60 -13.22 17.66
C TYR A 61 5.92 -12.44 18.79
N THR A 62 6.53 -11.35 19.26
CA THR A 62 5.96 -10.45 20.28
C THR A 62 5.56 -9.12 19.67
N ILE A 63 6.46 -8.51 18.89
CA ILE A 63 6.23 -7.24 18.20
C ILE A 63 6.15 -7.51 16.72
N ILE A 64 4.95 -7.48 16.15
CA ILE A 64 4.72 -7.88 14.76
C ILE A 64 5.40 -6.94 13.75
N LEU A 65 5.78 -5.74 14.18
CA LEU A 65 6.53 -4.77 13.38
C LEU A 65 7.91 -5.29 12.96
N TYR A 66 8.46 -6.30 13.65
CA TYR A 66 9.76 -6.88 13.32
C TYR A 66 9.66 -8.11 12.41
N ARG A 67 8.46 -8.47 11.96
CA ARG A 67 8.23 -9.70 11.19
C ARG A 67 8.65 -9.53 9.73
N GLU A 68 9.84 -10.04 9.42
CA GLU A 68 10.46 -10.03 8.09
C GLU A 68 9.64 -10.73 7.00
N LEU A 69 8.87 -11.75 7.36
CA LEU A 69 8.11 -12.56 6.40
C LEU A 69 6.80 -11.89 5.94
N TRP A 70 6.40 -10.77 6.55
CA TRP A 70 5.19 -10.07 6.16
C TRP A 70 5.50 -9.00 5.12
N SER A 71 4.79 -9.05 4.00
CA SER A 71 4.79 -7.93 3.07
C SER A 71 4.12 -6.71 3.69
N ILE A 72 4.50 -5.51 3.24
CA ILE A 72 3.85 -4.26 3.65
C ILE A 72 2.34 -4.32 3.41
N GLN A 73 1.93 -4.89 2.28
CA GLN A 73 0.52 -5.16 1.98
C GLN A 73 -0.15 -6.03 3.05
N SER A 74 0.51 -7.07 3.54
CA SER A 74 -0.02 -7.94 4.60
C SER A 74 -0.19 -7.19 5.91
N PHE A 75 0.77 -6.33 6.26
CA PHE A 75 0.73 -5.55 7.48
C PHE A 75 -0.34 -4.44 7.41
N LEU A 76 -0.46 -3.74 6.27
CA LEU A 76 -1.55 -2.79 5.99
C LEU A 76 -2.92 -3.46 6.07
N ARG A 77 -3.06 -4.63 5.43
CA ARG A 77 -4.27 -5.44 5.50
C ARG A 77 -4.60 -5.77 6.94
N LYS A 78 -3.65 -6.23 7.75
CA LYS A 78 -3.93 -6.57 9.16
C LYS A 78 -4.32 -5.33 9.97
N ASN A 79 -3.69 -4.18 9.75
CA ASN A 79 -4.07 -2.94 10.43
C ASN A 79 -5.44 -2.39 10.00
N TYR A 80 -5.95 -2.79 8.84
CA TYR A 80 -7.26 -2.38 8.34
C TYR A 80 -8.38 -3.42 8.59
N PHE A 81 -8.08 -4.68 8.33
CA PHE A 81 -9.01 -5.82 8.26
C PHE A 81 -8.71 -6.93 9.28
N GLY A 82 -7.62 -6.84 10.05
CA GLY A 82 -7.17 -7.92 10.94
C GLY A 82 -8.15 -8.29 12.06
N PHE A 83 -9.32 -7.66 12.08
CA PHE A 83 -10.34 -7.82 13.10
C PHE A 83 -11.65 -8.48 12.59
N ILE A 84 -11.81 -8.74 11.28
CA ILE A 84 -13.15 -9.04 10.72
C ILE A 84 -13.06 -9.99 9.52
N ASP A 85 -13.67 -11.17 9.63
CA ASP A 85 -14.05 -12.03 8.49
C ASP A 85 -15.59 -12.22 8.42
N ASP A 86 -16.35 -11.48 9.25
CA ASP A 86 -17.82 -11.53 9.32
C ASP A 86 -18.46 -10.22 8.84
N GLU A 87 -19.22 -10.30 7.74
CA GLU A 87 -19.98 -9.20 7.11
C GLU A 87 -20.98 -8.53 8.10
N ASP A 88 -21.45 -9.24 9.14
CA ASP A 88 -22.39 -8.68 10.14
C ASP A 88 -21.69 -7.85 11.23
N PHE A 89 -20.39 -8.05 11.46
CA PHE A 89 -19.63 -7.38 12.50
C PHE A 89 -19.11 -5.99 12.04
N GLU A 90 -19.11 -5.76 10.72
CA GLU A 90 -18.64 -4.56 10.01
C GLU A 90 -19.37 -3.25 10.42
N GLU A 91 -20.68 -3.29 10.68
CA GLU A 91 -21.51 -2.09 10.40
C GLU A 91 -21.60 -1.04 11.53
N LYS A 92 -21.28 -1.36 12.80
CA LYS A 92 -21.45 -0.40 13.91
C LYS A 92 -20.29 -0.27 14.90
N VAL A 93 -19.63 -1.37 15.28
CA VAL A 93 -18.58 -1.32 16.31
C VAL A 93 -17.24 -0.88 15.69
N PHE A 94 -16.93 -1.33 14.47
CA PHE A 94 -15.64 -0.99 13.84
C PHE A 94 -15.59 0.34 13.13
N TYR A 95 -16.70 0.84 12.60
CA TYR A 95 -16.67 2.16 11.96
C TYR A 95 -16.26 3.25 12.96
N ASP A 96 -16.66 3.12 14.23
CA ASP A 96 -16.21 4.02 15.28
C ASP A 96 -14.78 3.73 15.74
N GLU A 97 -14.33 2.47 15.71
CA GLU A 97 -12.95 2.10 16.04
C GLU A 97 -11.96 2.59 14.99
N LEU A 98 -12.27 2.49 13.69
CA LEU A 98 -11.43 2.99 12.60
C LEU A 98 -11.22 4.51 12.68
N LYS A 99 -12.24 5.27 13.11
CA LYS A 99 -12.09 6.72 13.39
C LYS A 99 -11.09 7.03 14.50
N ARG A 100 -10.79 6.05 15.37
CA ARG A 100 -9.78 6.17 16.43
C ARG A 100 -8.36 5.85 15.95
N LYS A 101 -8.21 5.55 14.65
CA LYS A 101 -6.94 5.25 13.98
C LYS A 101 -6.16 4.14 14.72
N PRO A 102 -6.71 2.91 14.75
CA PRO A 102 -6.10 1.81 15.47
C PRO A 102 -4.80 1.40 14.79
N PHE A 103 -3.80 1.04 15.58
CA PHE A 103 -2.53 0.52 15.09
C PHE A 103 -2.12 -0.75 15.84
N ILE A 104 -2.14 -1.88 15.15
CA ILE A 104 -1.75 -3.19 15.68
C ILE A 104 -0.23 -3.26 15.70
N PHE A 105 0.33 -3.51 16.87
CA PHE A 105 1.78 -3.61 17.06
C PHE A 105 2.22 -4.94 17.69
N SER A 106 1.28 -5.74 18.20
CA SER A 106 1.56 -7.07 18.77
C SER A 106 0.41 -8.05 18.48
N ILE A 107 0.74 -9.31 18.21
CA ILE A 107 -0.20 -10.42 18.08
C ILE A 107 0.32 -11.56 18.94
N GLU A 108 -0.45 -11.94 19.96
CA GLU A 108 -0.10 -13.05 20.85
C GLU A 108 -1.02 -14.26 20.61
N MET A 109 -0.45 -15.47 20.72
CA MET A 109 -1.15 -16.74 20.50
C MET A 109 -1.98 -16.80 19.19
N GLU A 110 -1.51 -16.09 18.16
CA GLU A 110 -2.09 -15.99 16.81
C GLU A 110 -3.47 -15.32 16.71
N ASN A 111 -4.25 -15.25 17.79
CA ASN A 111 -5.65 -14.80 17.78
C ASN A 111 -5.93 -13.57 18.68
N TYR A 112 -4.93 -13.08 19.41
CA TYR A 112 -5.07 -11.87 20.24
C TYR A 112 -4.30 -10.72 19.63
N TYR A 113 -5.03 -9.73 19.11
CA TYR A 113 -4.47 -8.58 18.42
C TYR A 113 -4.42 -7.38 19.36
N PHE A 114 -3.22 -6.96 19.70
CA PHE A 114 -2.99 -5.82 20.59
C PHE A 114 -2.66 -4.58 19.77
N TYR A 115 -3.41 -3.52 20.06
CA TYR A 115 -3.35 -2.29 19.30
C TYR A 115 -3.56 -1.05 20.17
N ILE A 116 -3.10 0.09 19.68
CA ILE A 116 -3.34 1.40 20.28
C ILE A 116 -4.31 2.20 19.42
N ARG A 117 -5.09 3.08 20.04
CA ARG A 117 -5.88 4.10 19.36
C ARG A 117 -5.04 5.36 19.21
N THR A 118 -4.47 5.58 18.03
CA THR A 118 -3.49 6.67 17.86
C THR A 118 -4.11 8.06 17.87
N ALA A 119 -5.40 8.18 17.59
CA ALA A 119 -6.14 9.44 17.75
C ALA A 119 -6.31 9.84 19.23
N ASP A 120 -6.33 8.88 20.16
CA ASP A 120 -6.52 9.13 21.60
C ASP A 120 -5.20 9.53 22.27
N ASP A 121 -5.21 10.50 23.19
CA ASP A 121 -4.00 11.04 23.82
C ASP A 121 -3.33 10.10 24.82
N ASP A 122 -4.08 9.16 25.39
CA ASP A 122 -3.60 8.24 26.44
C ASP A 122 -2.83 7.04 25.88
N LEU A 123 -2.89 6.80 24.57
CA LEU A 123 -2.27 5.64 23.90
C LEU A 123 -2.54 4.32 24.62
N LYS A 124 -3.76 4.15 25.14
CA LYS A 124 -4.20 2.91 25.77
C LYS A 124 -4.10 1.73 24.82
N VAL A 125 -3.72 0.58 25.38
CA VAL A 125 -3.66 -0.69 24.66
C VAL A 125 -4.98 -1.43 24.81
N TYR A 126 -5.53 -1.83 23.67
CA TYR A 126 -6.71 -2.67 23.57
C TYR A 126 -6.32 -4.02 22.99
N CYS A 127 -7.06 -5.05 23.36
CA CYS A 127 -6.93 -6.39 22.81
C CYS A 127 -8.21 -6.75 22.08
N PHE A 128 -8.09 -7.12 20.81
CA PHE A 128 -9.15 -7.82 20.10
C PHE A 128 -8.90 -9.33 20.16
N ASP A 129 -9.89 -10.05 20.66
CA ASP A 129 -9.92 -11.50 20.72
C ASP A 129 -10.70 -12.05 19.52
N GLU A 130 -10.01 -12.62 18.54
CA GLU A 130 -10.61 -13.14 17.30
C GLU A 130 -11.59 -14.30 17.56
N ASN A 131 -11.44 -15.04 18.67
CA ASN A 131 -12.36 -16.14 19.00
C ASN A 131 -13.67 -15.65 19.62
N GLU A 132 -13.61 -14.57 20.41
CA GLU A 132 -14.78 -14.00 21.09
C GLU A 132 -15.40 -12.83 20.34
N GLU A 133 -14.72 -12.31 19.30
CA GLU A 133 -15.04 -11.11 18.55
C GLU A 133 -15.30 -9.91 19.47
N LYS A 134 -14.40 -9.70 20.44
CA LYS A 134 -14.55 -8.65 21.47
C LYS A 134 -13.28 -7.85 21.65
N ILE A 135 -13.49 -6.55 21.80
CA ILE A 135 -12.45 -5.60 22.21
C ILE A 135 -12.47 -5.50 23.74
N LYS A 136 -11.28 -5.62 24.35
CA LYS A 136 -11.05 -5.49 25.79
C LYS A 136 -10.02 -4.39 26.04
N ASP A 137 -10.33 -3.44 26.93
CA ASP A 137 -9.32 -2.51 27.48
C ASP A 137 -8.38 -3.31 28.38
N THR A 138 -7.09 -3.28 28.11
CA THR A 138 -6.08 -4.00 28.92
C THR A 138 -5.83 -3.34 30.26
N GLY A 139 -6.26 -2.08 30.43
CA GLY A 139 -5.96 -1.23 31.57
C GLY A 139 -4.54 -0.65 31.56
N MET A 140 -3.79 -0.84 30.47
CA MET A 140 -2.41 -0.37 30.31
C MET A 140 -2.31 0.68 29.20
N ASP A 141 -1.43 1.66 29.39
CA ASP A 141 -0.93 2.47 28.27
C ASP A 141 0.14 1.71 27.45
N PHE A 142 0.53 2.28 26.31
CA PHE A 142 1.54 1.69 25.44
C PHE A 142 2.86 1.40 26.16
N ASN A 143 3.36 2.31 27.01
CA ASN A 143 4.61 2.10 27.72
C ASN A 143 4.49 0.98 28.76
N GLU A 144 3.40 0.98 29.54
CA GLU A 144 3.11 -0.06 30.54
C GLU A 144 3.03 -1.44 29.89
N TYR A 145 2.33 -1.55 28.75
CA TYR A 145 2.24 -2.80 28.00
C TYR A 145 3.60 -3.26 27.46
N MET A 146 4.39 -2.35 26.90
CA MET A 146 5.74 -2.69 26.40
C MET A 146 6.68 -3.13 27.53
N VAL A 147 6.54 -2.59 28.73
CA VAL A 147 7.27 -3.06 29.92
C VAL A 147 6.81 -4.46 30.32
N ASP A 148 5.50 -4.70 30.37
CA ASP A 148 4.91 -6.01 30.67
C ASP A 148 5.40 -7.09 29.69
N LEU A 149 5.46 -6.79 28.39
CA LEU A 149 6.03 -7.70 27.39
C LEU A 149 7.47 -8.10 27.71
N VAL A 150 8.31 -7.14 28.09
CA VAL A 150 9.70 -7.45 28.47
C VAL A 150 9.74 -8.32 29.73
N GLU A 151 8.91 -8.05 30.72
CA GLU A 151 8.89 -8.82 31.97
C GLU A 151 8.38 -10.26 31.76
N ARG A 152 7.44 -10.47 30.84
CA ARG A 152 6.93 -11.79 30.48
C ARG A 152 7.90 -12.58 29.61
N TYR A 153 8.47 -11.95 28.58
CA TYR A 153 9.21 -12.66 27.53
C TYR A 153 10.73 -12.58 27.65
N ASN A 154 11.29 -11.55 28.29
CA ASN A 154 12.73 -11.39 28.45
C ASN A 154 13.14 -10.69 29.76
N PRO A 155 12.73 -11.21 30.94
CA PRO A 155 13.02 -10.56 32.22
C PRO A 155 14.51 -10.48 32.56
N GLU A 156 15.34 -11.36 31.98
CA GLU A 156 16.79 -11.38 32.21
C GLU A 156 17.58 -10.41 31.34
N LEU A 157 16.90 -9.74 30.38
CA LEU A 157 17.51 -8.83 29.41
C LEU A 157 18.69 -9.48 28.69
N LYS A 158 18.44 -10.63 28.08
CA LYS A 158 19.42 -11.39 27.27
C LYS A 158 18.95 -11.44 25.81
N PRO A 159 19.86 -11.51 24.83
CA PRO A 159 19.45 -11.62 23.44
C PRO A 159 18.66 -12.91 23.22
N ILE A 160 17.47 -12.77 22.61
CA ILE A 160 16.63 -13.91 22.26
C ILE A 160 17.20 -14.63 21.05
N LEU A 161 17.57 -13.87 20.00
CA LEU A 161 18.22 -14.37 18.80
C LEU A 161 19.68 -13.89 18.70
N GLU A 162 20.48 -14.64 17.93
CA GLU A 162 21.83 -14.22 17.58
C GLU A 162 21.80 -13.00 16.66
N ILE A 163 20.92 -13.02 15.66
CA ILE A 163 20.64 -11.91 14.75
C ILE A 163 19.20 -11.46 15.04
N PRO A 164 19.00 -10.23 15.53
CA PRO A 164 17.67 -9.68 15.78
C PRO A 164 16.84 -9.58 14.49
N SER A 165 15.54 -9.80 14.60
CA SER A 165 14.63 -9.58 13.48
C SER A 165 14.53 -8.08 13.13
N ILE A 166 14.45 -7.78 11.84
CA ILE A 166 14.32 -6.40 11.32
C ILE A 166 13.10 -6.34 10.41
N GLY A 167 12.07 -5.60 10.83
CA GLY A 167 10.92 -5.36 9.97
C GLY A 167 10.93 -4.00 9.31
N GLU A 168 9.96 -3.80 8.42
CA GLU A 168 9.80 -2.58 7.62
C GLU A 168 8.31 -2.28 7.41
N LEU A 169 7.94 -1.02 7.61
CA LEU A 169 6.57 -0.53 7.46
C LEU A 169 6.37 0.28 6.18
N LEU A 170 7.45 0.64 5.49
CA LEU A 170 7.45 1.46 4.28
C LEU A 170 8.09 0.74 3.10
N VAL A 171 7.59 1.05 1.90
CA VAL A 171 8.23 0.62 0.67
C VAL A 171 9.52 1.40 0.48
N GLN A 172 10.61 0.68 0.21
CA GLN A 172 11.93 1.27 0.01
C GLN A 172 12.13 1.60 -1.47
N CYS A 173 11.72 2.80 -1.89
CA CYS A 173 11.93 3.30 -3.25
C CYS A 173 12.41 4.77 -3.26
N ASP A 174 13.32 5.10 -4.18
CA ASP A 174 13.77 6.47 -4.39
C ASP A 174 12.77 7.24 -5.27
N THR A 175 12.09 8.21 -4.65
CA THR A 175 11.11 9.09 -5.31
C THR A 175 11.69 10.46 -5.65
N SER A 176 13.00 10.66 -5.49
CA SER A 176 13.65 11.97 -5.69
C SER A 176 13.76 12.35 -7.16
N GLU A 177 13.89 11.37 -8.06
CA GLU A 177 13.98 11.59 -9.50
C GLU A 177 12.59 11.60 -10.15
N LYS A 178 12.28 12.69 -10.86
CA LYS A 178 11.09 12.78 -11.71
C LYS A 178 11.42 12.34 -13.13
N ARG A 179 10.65 11.38 -13.66
CA ARG A 179 10.76 10.98 -15.06
C ARG A 179 9.82 11.81 -15.93
N ILE A 180 10.38 12.80 -16.61
CA ILE A 180 9.65 13.68 -17.52
C ILE A 180 9.83 13.18 -18.96
N THR A 181 8.73 12.99 -19.68
CA THR A 181 8.75 12.54 -21.07
C THR A 181 8.14 13.61 -21.97
N GLY A 182 8.94 14.14 -22.89
CA GLY A 182 8.52 15.11 -23.89
C GLY A 182 8.40 14.51 -25.29
N LEU A 183 8.15 15.38 -26.28
CA LEU A 183 7.95 14.99 -27.68
C LEU A 183 9.18 14.29 -28.29
N ARG A 184 10.39 14.65 -27.86
CA ARG A 184 11.61 14.01 -28.39
C ARG A 184 11.71 12.57 -27.89
N GLU A 185 11.53 12.38 -26.59
CA GLU A 185 11.65 11.10 -25.92
C GLU A 185 10.61 10.10 -26.43
N ILE A 186 9.36 10.54 -26.65
CA ILE A 186 8.31 9.67 -27.22
C ILE A 186 8.62 9.27 -28.68
N ARG A 187 9.20 10.18 -29.48
CA ARG A 187 9.60 9.89 -30.86
C ARG A 187 10.71 8.85 -30.93
N GLU A 188 11.71 9.00 -30.06
CA GLU A 188 12.79 8.03 -29.91
C GLU A 188 12.21 6.65 -29.52
N TYR A 189 11.29 6.61 -28.56
CA TYR A 189 10.60 5.37 -28.17
C TYR A 189 9.88 4.70 -29.35
N ILE A 190 9.04 5.44 -30.09
CA ILE A 190 8.28 4.91 -31.24
C ILE A 190 9.21 4.39 -32.35
N SER A 191 10.37 5.02 -32.53
CA SER A 191 11.35 4.63 -33.55
C SER A 191 12.12 3.33 -33.23
N SER A 192 12.10 2.87 -31.97
CA SER A 192 13.01 1.84 -31.44
C SER A 192 12.70 0.37 -31.80
N GLU A 193 12.05 0.07 -32.94
CA GLU A 193 11.63 -1.29 -33.37
C GLU A 193 10.77 -2.13 -32.40
N ARG A 194 10.34 -1.60 -31.24
CA ARG A 194 9.37 -2.27 -30.36
C ARG A 194 8.00 -2.34 -31.07
N LYS A 195 7.55 -3.56 -31.39
CA LYS A 195 6.61 -3.85 -32.50
C LYS A 195 5.14 -4.01 -32.12
N GLU A 196 4.78 -4.02 -30.84
CA GLU A 196 3.39 -4.31 -30.42
C GLU A 196 2.70 -3.03 -29.93
N ASN A 197 1.45 -2.82 -30.39
CA ASN A 197 0.52 -1.73 -30.04
C ASN A 197 1.03 -0.28 -30.09
N LYS A 198 1.50 0.15 -31.26
CA LYS A 198 1.90 1.54 -31.52
C LYS A 198 0.80 2.59 -31.36
N GLU A 199 -0.47 2.21 -31.37
CA GLU A 199 -1.56 3.18 -31.47
C GLU A 199 -1.61 4.12 -30.26
N LEU A 200 -1.51 3.58 -29.03
CA LEU A 200 -1.48 4.39 -27.81
C LEU A 200 -0.35 5.43 -27.90
N PHE A 201 0.87 4.98 -28.14
CA PHE A 201 2.04 5.88 -28.17
C PHE A 201 1.99 6.89 -29.33
N ILE A 202 1.37 6.54 -30.46
CA ILE A 202 1.12 7.49 -31.56
C ILE A 202 0.12 8.58 -31.11
N LEU A 203 -0.94 8.23 -30.38
CA LEU A 203 -1.87 9.22 -29.82
C LEU A 203 -1.14 10.14 -28.83
N LEU A 204 -0.27 9.58 -27.99
CA LEU A 204 0.56 10.33 -27.06
C LEU A 204 1.50 11.32 -27.78
N GLU A 205 2.20 10.87 -28.84
CA GLU A 205 3.05 11.74 -29.66
C GLU A 205 2.25 12.90 -30.26
N ARG A 206 1.09 12.61 -30.87
CA ARG A 206 0.23 13.63 -31.49
C ARG A 206 -0.26 14.65 -30.48
N TYR A 207 -0.61 14.20 -29.28
CA TYR A 207 -1.01 15.10 -28.19
C TYR A 207 0.13 16.04 -27.79
N LEU A 208 1.34 15.50 -27.58
CA LEU A 208 2.52 16.30 -27.21
C LEU A 208 2.89 17.31 -28.31
N GLU A 209 2.82 16.89 -29.57
CA GLU A 209 3.08 17.77 -30.72
C GLU A 209 2.07 18.91 -30.82
N LYS A 210 0.77 18.62 -30.61
CA LYS A 210 -0.30 19.63 -30.65
C LYS A 210 -0.22 20.62 -29.49
N ASN A 211 -0.03 20.13 -28.26
CA ASN A 211 -0.26 20.91 -27.04
C ASN A 211 1.03 21.41 -26.37
N ARG A 212 2.22 20.95 -26.80
CA ARG A 212 3.52 21.30 -26.20
C ARG A 212 3.58 21.03 -24.70
N LYS A 213 3.03 19.90 -24.30
CA LYS A 213 3.01 19.41 -22.91
C LYS A 213 4.15 18.43 -22.66
N GLU A 214 4.21 17.95 -21.43
CA GLU A 214 5.10 16.90 -20.98
C GLU A 214 4.28 15.90 -20.16
N PHE A 215 4.71 14.64 -20.16
CA PHE A 215 4.18 13.62 -19.26
C PHE A 215 5.12 13.43 -18.07
N THR A 216 4.55 12.90 -16.99
CA THR A 216 5.33 12.47 -15.82
C THR A 216 5.07 11.00 -15.57
N GLY A 217 6.13 10.20 -15.49
CA GLY A 217 6.06 8.78 -15.18
C GLY A 217 6.89 8.40 -13.96
N TYR A 218 6.89 7.09 -13.67
CA TYR A 218 7.64 6.49 -12.59
C TYR A 218 9.06 6.10 -13.02
N ASN A 219 10.03 6.29 -12.14
CA ASN A 219 11.38 5.72 -12.34
C ASN A 219 11.38 4.20 -12.02
N ASP A 220 12.49 3.52 -12.30
CA ASP A 220 12.57 2.06 -12.11
C ASP A 220 12.48 1.64 -10.64
N ASP A 221 12.88 2.49 -9.69
CA ASP A 221 12.82 2.24 -8.26
C ASP A 221 11.38 2.37 -7.74
N GLU A 222 10.66 3.39 -8.20
CA GLU A 222 9.24 3.58 -7.95
C GLU A 222 8.41 2.43 -8.52
N ILE A 223 8.72 1.96 -9.73
CA ILE A 223 8.02 0.80 -10.31
C ILE A 223 8.24 -0.45 -9.46
N ARG A 224 9.46 -0.71 -8.97
CA ARG A 224 9.71 -1.84 -8.05
C ARG A 224 8.92 -1.69 -6.76
N GLY A 225 8.83 -0.47 -6.24
CA GLY A 225 8.01 -0.20 -5.08
C GLY A 225 6.52 -0.45 -5.33
N ILE A 226 6.02 -0.17 -6.55
CA ILE A 226 4.61 -0.44 -6.92
C ILE A 226 4.38 -1.95 -6.95
N GLU A 227 5.31 -2.71 -7.50
CA GLU A 227 5.28 -4.18 -7.48
C GLU A 227 5.21 -4.73 -6.05
N GLU A 228 6.02 -4.20 -5.14
CA GLU A 228 6.04 -4.59 -3.72
C GLU A 228 4.75 -4.22 -2.99
N LEU A 229 4.25 -3.00 -3.18
CA LEU A 229 3.11 -2.46 -2.46
C LEU A 229 1.79 -3.15 -2.82
N TYR A 230 1.61 -3.45 -4.11
CA TYR A 230 0.38 -4.06 -4.63
C TYR A 230 0.48 -5.58 -4.84
N ASP A 231 1.67 -6.16 -4.66
CA ASP A 231 1.99 -7.57 -4.94
C ASP A 231 1.64 -7.98 -6.39
N ILE A 232 2.16 -7.20 -7.35
CA ILE A 232 1.93 -7.35 -8.80
C ILE A 232 3.24 -7.48 -9.58
N GLU A 233 3.15 -7.86 -10.86
CA GLU A 233 4.28 -7.83 -11.81
C GLU A 233 4.07 -6.74 -12.86
N VAL A 234 4.95 -5.74 -12.92
CA VAL A 234 4.83 -4.61 -13.86
C VAL A 234 5.70 -4.88 -15.09
N LYS A 235 5.05 -5.31 -16.18
CA LYS A 235 5.70 -5.70 -17.44
C LYS A 235 5.02 -5.14 -18.68
N GLY A 236 5.66 -5.36 -19.84
CA GLY A 236 5.12 -5.03 -21.16
C GLY A 236 4.70 -3.58 -21.30
N ASP A 237 3.62 -3.35 -22.06
CA ASP A 237 3.10 -2.01 -22.30
C ASP A 237 2.65 -1.28 -21.02
N PHE A 238 2.21 -2.02 -20.00
CA PHE A 238 1.84 -1.43 -18.72
C PHE A 238 3.05 -0.80 -18.02
N ARG A 239 4.20 -1.50 -18.01
CA ARG A 239 5.47 -0.94 -17.51
C ARG A 239 5.87 0.32 -18.28
N GLU A 240 5.83 0.25 -19.60
CA GLU A 240 6.23 1.37 -20.46
C GLU A 240 5.34 2.59 -20.23
N PHE A 241 4.03 2.37 -20.14
CA PHE A 241 3.07 3.41 -19.80
C PHE A 241 3.33 4.03 -18.43
N LEU A 242 3.52 3.22 -17.38
CA LEU A 242 3.85 3.73 -16.05
C LEU A 242 5.12 4.57 -16.06
N SER A 243 6.13 4.16 -16.81
CA SER A 243 7.39 4.89 -16.92
C SER A 243 7.28 6.19 -17.72
N ILE A 244 6.38 6.27 -18.71
CA ILE A 244 6.20 7.45 -19.56
C ILE A 244 5.23 8.46 -18.94
N ALA A 245 4.08 7.98 -18.46
CA ALA A 245 2.94 8.80 -18.07
C ALA A 245 2.18 8.28 -16.84
N GLY A 246 2.76 7.37 -16.05
CA GLY A 246 2.08 6.74 -14.91
C GLY A 246 1.63 7.71 -13.82
N LYS A 247 2.26 8.89 -13.70
CA LYS A 247 1.86 9.94 -12.75
C LYS A 247 0.96 10.99 -13.38
N SER A 248 1.20 11.33 -14.65
CA SER A 248 0.39 12.31 -15.38
C SER A 248 0.54 12.16 -16.89
N LEU A 249 -0.60 12.20 -17.58
CA LEU A 249 -0.71 12.35 -19.03
C LEU A 249 -0.75 13.81 -19.49
N GLY A 250 -0.34 14.76 -18.64
CA GLY A 250 -0.24 16.17 -18.99
C GLY A 250 -1.57 16.79 -19.45
N GLY A 251 -2.71 16.26 -18.99
CA GLY A 251 -4.07 16.72 -19.32
C GLY A 251 -4.75 16.00 -20.49
N LEU A 252 -4.20 14.92 -21.04
CA LEU A 252 -4.87 14.16 -22.11
C LEU A 252 -6.07 13.34 -21.61
N LEU A 253 -5.93 12.73 -20.43
CA LEU A 253 -7.00 12.08 -19.66
C LEU A 253 -6.90 12.56 -18.21
N GLY A 254 -8.03 12.57 -17.49
CA GLY A 254 -8.10 12.89 -16.08
C GLY A 254 -8.47 11.69 -15.21
N GLU A 255 -8.77 11.99 -13.95
CA GLU A 255 -9.19 11.03 -12.92
C GLU A 255 -10.51 10.30 -13.28
N GLU A 256 -11.45 10.97 -13.93
CA GLU A 256 -12.74 10.36 -14.29
C GLU A 256 -12.62 9.26 -15.36
N GLU A 257 -11.64 9.38 -16.27
CA GLU A 257 -11.47 8.41 -17.36
C GLU A 257 -10.53 7.26 -17.02
N LEU A 258 -9.52 7.51 -16.18
CA LEU A 258 -8.53 6.52 -15.78
C LEU A 258 -8.17 6.69 -14.31
N SER A 259 -8.66 5.77 -13.48
CA SER A 259 -8.52 5.84 -12.02
C SER A 259 -7.08 5.84 -11.47
N LEU A 260 -6.07 5.54 -12.31
CA LEU A 260 -4.67 5.74 -11.97
C LEU A 260 -4.34 7.20 -11.60
N TYR A 261 -5.12 8.17 -12.11
CA TYR A 261 -4.92 9.60 -11.85
C TYR A 261 -5.79 10.18 -10.74
N ASN A 262 -6.61 9.36 -10.06
CA ASN A 262 -7.40 9.82 -8.90
C ASN A 262 -6.48 10.31 -7.78
N ASP A 263 -6.98 11.24 -6.98
CA ASP A 263 -6.30 11.80 -5.82
C ASP A 263 -6.44 10.96 -4.53
N TRP A 264 -6.91 9.71 -4.64
CA TRP A 264 -7.05 8.79 -3.51
C TRP A 264 -5.75 8.60 -2.76
N SER A 265 -5.86 8.47 -1.44
CA SER A 265 -4.73 8.06 -0.61
C SER A 265 -4.25 6.66 -1.03
N ILE A 266 -2.95 6.42 -0.86
CA ILE A 266 -2.34 5.10 -1.11
C ILE A 266 -3.04 4.01 -0.30
N ARG A 267 -3.43 4.34 0.93
CA ARG A 267 -4.20 3.44 1.81
C ARG A 267 -5.52 3.03 1.19
N GLU A 268 -6.34 3.98 0.74
CA GLU A 268 -7.64 3.70 0.09
C GLU A 268 -7.47 2.83 -1.15
N ARG A 269 -6.45 3.09 -1.97
CA ARG A 269 -6.12 2.28 -3.16
C ARG A 269 -5.80 0.83 -2.81
N ILE A 270 -4.98 0.60 -1.78
CA ILE A 270 -4.57 -0.75 -1.37
C ILE A 270 -5.76 -1.53 -0.80
N VAL A 271 -6.57 -0.89 0.04
CA VAL A 271 -7.80 -1.46 0.61
C VAL A 271 -8.75 -1.89 -0.50
N LEU A 272 -9.05 -0.98 -1.44
CA LEU A 272 -9.89 -1.26 -2.60
C LEU A 272 -9.35 -2.44 -3.43
N GLN A 273 -8.04 -2.43 -3.70
CA GLN A 273 -7.38 -3.47 -4.48
C GLN A 273 -7.48 -4.84 -3.80
N TYR A 274 -7.39 -4.88 -2.48
CA TYR A 274 -7.50 -6.09 -1.69
C TYR A 274 -8.94 -6.63 -1.65
N ASP A 275 -9.93 -5.79 -1.33
CA ASP A 275 -11.34 -6.20 -1.31
C ASP A 275 -11.78 -6.76 -2.67
N PHE A 276 -11.33 -6.10 -3.73
CA PHE A 276 -11.54 -6.55 -5.09
C PHE A 276 -10.91 -7.93 -5.36
N GLN A 277 -9.68 -8.17 -4.89
CA GLN A 277 -9.03 -9.48 -5.01
C GLN A 277 -9.83 -10.58 -4.31
N GLU A 278 -10.39 -10.31 -3.12
CA GLU A 278 -11.24 -11.26 -2.40
C GLU A 278 -12.52 -11.57 -3.17
N TYR A 279 -13.22 -10.56 -3.72
CA TYR A 279 -14.42 -10.79 -4.54
C TYR A 279 -14.14 -11.69 -5.75
N VAL A 280 -13.08 -11.37 -6.50
CA VAL A 280 -12.69 -12.15 -7.69
C VAL A 280 -12.26 -13.57 -7.30
N GLN A 281 -11.62 -13.78 -6.14
CA GLN A 281 -11.25 -15.11 -5.66
C GLN A 281 -12.44 -15.94 -5.17
N LYS A 282 -13.34 -15.33 -4.37
CA LYS A 282 -14.53 -15.97 -3.79
C LYS A 282 -15.53 -16.42 -4.85
N ASP A 283 -15.69 -15.66 -5.92
CA ASP A 283 -16.59 -15.99 -7.04
C ASP A 283 -16.08 -17.17 -7.92
N LYS A 284 -15.01 -17.88 -7.50
CA LYS A 284 -14.52 -19.15 -8.07
C LYS A 284 -14.27 -19.09 -9.58
N PHE A 285 -13.58 -18.07 -10.07
CA PHE A 285 -13.06 -18.05 -11.45
C PHE A 285 -11.89 -19.06 -11.58
N ARG A 286 -12.24 -20.34 -11.77
CA ARG A 286 -11.30 -21.46 -12.00
C ARG A 286 -10.48 -21.21 -13.27
N GLY A 287 -9.19 -20.95 -13.11
CA GLY A 287 -8.17 -21.20 -14.15
C GLY A 287 -7.60 -19.97 -14.89
N LYS A 288 -8.17 -18.78 -14.75
CA LYS A 288 -7.59 -17.52 -15.25
C LYS A 288 -7.83 -16.44 -14.20
N GLY A 289 -6.78 -16.01 -13.50
CA GLY A 289 -6.88 -14.99 -12.43
C GLY A 289 -6.41 -15.44 -11.04
N ARG A 290 -6.19 -16.75 -10.79
CA ARG A 290 -5.52 -17.18 -9.54
C ARG A 290 -4.04 -16.83 -9.52
N ASP A 291 -3.36 -17.05 -10.66
CA ASP A 291 -1.93 -16.78 -10.79
C ASP A 291 -1.66 -15.37 -11.34
N GLY A 292 -2.67 -14.74 -11.95
CA GLY A 292 -2.57 -13.50 -12.73
C GLY A 292 -2.51 -12.19 -11.92
N LYS A 293 -2.74 -12.19 -10.61
CA LYS A 293 -2.84 -11.00 -9.71
C LYS A 293 -3.55 -9.79 -10.35
N PRO A 294 -4.86 -9.62 -10.13
CA PRO A 294 -5.59 -8.53 -10.76
C PRO A 294 -5.16 -7.18 -10.19
N PHE A 295 -5.05 -6.17 -11.06
CA PHE A 295 -4.74 -4.79 -10.71
C PHE A 295 -5.77 -3.85 -11.32
N ILE A 296 -6.47 -3.09 -10.48
CA ILE A 296 -7.49 -2.14 -10.90
C ILE A 296 -6.80 -0.99 -11.63
N ILE A 297 -7.20 -0.77 -12.88
CA ILE A 297 -6.73 0.37 -13.68
C ILE A 297 -7.80 1.45 -13.80
N ASP A 298 -9.08 1.09 -13.64
CA ASP A 298 -10.19 2.03 -13.71
C ASP A 298 -11.45 1.55 -12.96
N LEU A 299 -12.29 2.49 -12.50
CA LEU A 299 -13.58 2.26 -11.86
C LEU A 299 -14.67 3.03 -12.60
N LYS A 300 -15.69 2.33 -13.11
CA LYS A 300 -16.85 2.97 -13.76
C LYS A 300 -17.95 3.35 -12.78
N SER A 301 -17.97 2.71 -11.61
CA SER A 301 -18.78 3.07 -10.45
C SER A 301 -18.26 2.32 -9.22
N ASN A 302 -18.91 2.50 -8.06
CA ASN A 302 -18.58 1.76 -6.83
C ASN A 302 -18.76 0.23 -6.94
N SER A 303 -19.36 -0.27 -8.01
CA SER A 303 -19.58 -1.70 -8.23
C SER A 303 -19.04 -2.23 -9.56
N GLU A 304 -18.47 -1.36 -10.40
CA GLU A 304 -18.03 -1.73 -11.76
C GLU A 304 -16.53 -1.45 -11.91
N TYR A 305 -15.75 -2.53 -11.96
CA TYR A 305 -14.30 -2.52 -11.89
C TYR A 305 -13.70 -2.89 -13.25
N ILE A 306 -12.66 -2.15 -13.66
CA ILE A 306 -11.83 -2.46 -14.80
C ILE A 306 -10.42 -2.76 -14.33
N PHE A 307 -9.90 -3.91 -14.72
CA PHE A 307 -8.61 -4.37 -14.22
C PHE A 307 -7.84 -5.16 -15.28
N ILE A 308 -6.53 -5.26 -15.07
CA ILE A 308 -5.64 -6.15 -15.82
C ILE A 308 -5.17 -7.29 -14.94
N THR A 309 -4.79 -8.41 -15.53
CA THR A 309 -4.00 -9.44 -14.84
C THR A 309 -2.51 -9.18 -15.11
N THR A 310 -1.76 -8.93 -14.04
CA THR A 310 -0.37 -8.44 -14.10
C THR A 310 0.66 -9.56 -14.26
N ARG A 311 0.36 -10.77 -13.79
CA ARG A 311 1.25 -11.95 -13.93
C ARG A 311 0.98 -12.76 -15.20
N ASP A 312 -0.16 -12.55 -15.87
CA ASP A 312 -0.42 -13.14 -17.18
C ASP A 312 0.35 -12.37 -18.28
N ASN A 313 0.72 -13.03 -19.38
CA ASN A 313 1.56 -12.40 -20.42
C ASN A 313 0.83 -11.36 -21.28
N ASP A 314 -0.50 -11.43 -21.36
CA ASP A 314 -1.25 -10.71 -22.40
C ASP A 314 -1.80 -9.34 -21.94
N LEU A 315 -1.66 -8.97 -20.65
CA LEU A 315 -2.20 -7.75 -20.04
C LEU A 315 -3.66 -7.45 -20.47
N LYS A 316 -4.47 -8.51 -20.55
CA LYS A 316 -5.88 -8.42 -20.95
C LYS A 316 -6.67 -7.61 -19.96
N VAL A 317 -7.59 -6.80 -20.47
CA VAL A 317 -8.48 -5.97 -19.67
C VAL A 317 -9.79 -6.70 -19.45
N TYR A 318 -10.20 -6.74 -18.19
CA TYR A 318 -11.43 -7.37 -17.75
C TYR A 318 -12.33 -6.35 -17.07
N HIS A 319 -13.63 -6.61 -17.16
CA HIS A 319 -14.68 -5.88 -16.48
C HIS A 319 -15.36 -6.80 -15.47
N TYR A 320 -15.44 -6.36 -14.21
CA TYR A 320 -16.14 -7.06 -13.14
C TYR A 320 -17.26 -6.19 -12.56
N SER A 321 -18.47 -6.72 -12.54
CA SER A 321 -19.63 -6.12 -11.87
C SER A 321 -19.86 -6.84 -10.55
N ARG A 322 -19.73 -6.13 -9.43
CA ARG A 322 -19.98 -6.65 -8.07
C ARG A 322 -21.46 -6.93 -7.84
N GLU A 323 -22.34 -6.05 -8.35
CA GLU A 323 -23.79 -6.23 -8.21
C GLU A 323 -24.27 -7.51 -8.89
N ASN A 324 -23.80 -7.76 -10.11
CA ASN A 324 -24.21 -8.92 -10.90
C ASN A 324 -23.31 -10.15 -10.69
N ARG A 325 -22.18 -9.99 -9.98
CA ARG A 325 -21.11 -10.97 -9.83
C ARG A 325 -20.65 -11.54 -11.18
N THR A 326 -20.52 -10.67 -12.18
CA THR A 326 -20.14 -11.07 -13.54
C THR A 326 -18.77 -10.54 -13.92
N LEU A 327 -17.91 -11.43 -14.40
CA LEU A 327 -16.60 -11.11 -15.00
C LEU A 327 -16.66 -11.28 -16.52
N LYS A 328 -16.18 -10.30 -17.28
CA LYS A 328 -16.10 -10.35 -18.75
C LYS A 328 -14.74 -9.85 -19.23
N GLU A 329 -14.08 -10.61 -20.10
CA GLU A 329 -12.96 -10.09 -20.89
C GLU A 329 -13.49 -9.03 -21.87
N THR A 330 -12.84 -7.88 -21.93
CA THR A 330 -13.27 -6.77 -22.81
C THR A 330 -12.90 -7.00 -24.28
N GLY A 331 -11.98 -7.94 -24.53
CA GLY A 331 -11.36 -8.16 -25.83
C GLY A 331 -10.21 -7.20 -26.13
N MET A 332 -9.86 -6.32 -25.20
CA MET A 332 -8.74 -5.38 -25.31
C MET A 332 -7.60 -5.79 -24.37
N ASN A 333 -6.36 -5.51 -24.77
CA ASN A 333 -5.23 -5.40 -23.84
C ASN A 333 -5.14 -3.99 -23.24
N PHE A 334 -4.24 -3.79 -22.27
CA PHE A 334 -4.04 -2.51 -21.59
C PHE A 334 -3.88 -1.32 -22.57
N SER A 335 -2.99 -1.43 -23.55
CA SER A 335 -2.72 -0.36 -24.51
C SER A 335 -3.92 -0.01 -25.36
N GLU A 336 -4.63 -1.03 -25.85
CA GLU A 336 -5.85 -0.86 -26.65
C GLU A 336 -6.95 -0.18 -25.83
N TYR A 337 -7.10 -0.55 -24.56
CA TYR A 337 -8.09 0.04 -23.67
C TYR A 337 -7.81 1.53 -23.41
N VAL A 338 -6.56 1.90 -23.08
CA VAL A 338 -6.21 3.31 -22.86
C VAL A 338 -6.35 4.13 -24.16
N ALA A 339 -5.95 3.56 -25.31
CA ALA A 339 -6.15 4.23 -26.60
C ALA A 339 -7.65 4.45 -26.92
N ASP A 340 -8.50 3.48 -26.58
CA ASP A 340 -9.94 3.58 -26.74
C ASP A 340 -10.56 4.63 -25.78
N LEU A 341 -10.07 4.74 -24.54
CA LEU A 341 -10.46 5.84 -23.64
C LEU A 341 -10.13 7.21 -24.25
N ILE A 342 -8.91 7.40 -24.76
CA ILE A 342 -8.51 8.66 -25.41
C ILE A 342 -9.45 8.99 -26.56
N LYS A 343 -9.74 8.03 -27.44
CA LYS A 343 -10.64 8.25 -28.58
C LYS A 343 -12.08 8.56 -28.18
N ARG A 344 -12.56 7.97 -27.07
CA ARG A 344 -13.93 8.18 -26.60
C ARG A 344 -14.12 9.51 -25.89
N TYR A 345 -13.19 9.87 -25.02
CA TYR A 345 -13.33 11.01 -24.12
C TYR A 345 -12.59 12.26 -24.60
N ASN A 346 -11.51 12.11 -25.37
CA ASN A 346 -10.72 13.22 -25.88
C ASN A 346 -10.22 12.99 -27.34
N PRO A 347 -11.13 12.77 -28.31
CA PRO A 347 -10.76 12.45 -29.69
C PRO A 347 -9.96 13.56 -30.38
N GLU A 348 -10.16 14.82 -29.96
CA GLU A 348 -9.47 15.98 -30.51
C GLU A 348 -8.07 16.19 -29.91
N LEU A 349 -7.68 15.39 -28.90
CA LEU A 349 -6.39 15.47 -28.22
C LEU A 349 -6.14 16.88 -27.66
N GLU A 350 -7.12 17.45 -26.97
CA GLU A 350 -7.01 18.76 -26.33
C GLU A 350 -6.62 18.62 -24.87
N GLU A 351 -6.03 19.65 -24.28
CA GLU A 351 -5.80 19.67 -22.84
C GLU A 351 -7.15 19.77 -22.10
N LEU A 352 -7.44 18.79 -21.25
CA LEU A 352 -8.54 18.85 -20.29
C LEU A 352 -8.22 19.94 -19.25
N LYS A 353 -9.17 20.86 -19.06
CA LYS A 353 -9.08 21.94 -18.07
C LYS A 353 -9.92 21.60 -16.84
N ASP A 354 -9.45 22.03 -15.68
CA ASP A 354 -10.21 21.97 -14.42
C ASP A 354 -10.54 20.55 -13.91
N VAL A 355 -9.71 19.56 -14.25
CA VAL A 355 -9.79 18.16 -13.75
C VAL A 355 -8.47 17.78 -13.07
N SER A 356 -8.47 16.89 -12.08
CA SER A 356 -7.21 16.29 -11.61
C SER A 356 -6.58 15.48 -12.74
N VAL A 357 -5.34 15.83 -13.09
CA VAL A 357 -4.59 15.24 -14.20
C VAL A 357 -3.31 14.56 -13.72
N SER A 358 -3.19 14.38 -12.40
CA SER A 358 -2.06 13.69 -11.79
C SER A 358 -2.51 12.84 -10.61
N GLY A 359 -2.09 11.58 -10.61
CA GLY A 359 -2.22 10.69 -9.47
C GLY A 359 -0.87 10.09 -9.13
N ASP A 360 -0.73 9.60 -7.90
CA ASP A 360 0.44 8.86 -7.48
C ASP A 360 -0.02 7.60 -6.76
N ILE A 361 0.37 6.44 -7.28
CA ILE A 361 -0.05 5.15 -6.73
C ILE A 361 0.98 4.58 -5.74
N ILE A 362 2.08 5.29 -5.47
CA ILE A 362 3.10 4.85 -4.51
C ILE A 362 3.60 5.93 -3.55
N ASN A 363 3.49 7.20 -3.88
CA ASN A 363 4.09 8.23 -3.05
C ASN A 363 3.31 8.43 -1.75
N ILE A 364 4.01 8.18 -0.65
CA ILE A 364 3.52 8.18 0.73
C ILE A 364 3.95 9.49 1.41
#